data_AF-A0AAE0JY25-F1
#
_entry.id   AF-A0AAE0JY25-F1
#
_cell.length_a   1.000
_cell.length_b   1.000
_cell.length_c   1.000
_cell.angle_alpha   90.00
_cell.angle_beta   90.00
_cell.angle_gamma   90.00
#
_symmetry.space_group_name_H-M   'P 1'
#
loop_
_entity.id
_entity.type
_entity.pdbx_description
1 polymer ?
#
loop_
_entity_poly.entity_id
_entity_poly.type
_entity_poly.pdbx_seq_one_letter_code
_entity_poly.pdbx_strand_id
1 'polypeptide(L)'
;MAQKIRPLVQVDPHCSLLESQAEIDRRIHPEFPKSVLEYWLLSEDQLDSIARFYDQSEPSELSQRYPCPILWQRDLSVEDKRRLIGMFIGIVLRDEAVYKRQRKTFPTSYR
;
A
#
# COMPACT_ATOMS: atom_id res chain seq x y z
N MET A 1 -31.66 -14.92 -26.04
CA MET A 1 -30.23 -15.23 -26.24
C MET A 1 -29.45 -14.60 -25.10
N ALA A 2 -29.03 -15.39 -24.10
CA ALA A 2 -28.33 -14.88 -22.92
C ALA A 2 -26.82 -14.90 -23.18
N GLN A 3 -26.18 -13.73 -23.19
CA GLN A 3 -24.73 -13.63 -23.31
C GLN A 3 -24.10 -14.06 -21.99
N LYS A 4 -23.42 -15.21 -22.01
CA LYS A 4 -22.65 -15.76 -20.90
C LYS A 4 -21.45 -14.84 -20.66
N ILE A 5 -21.49 -14.08 -19.56
CA ILE A 5 -20.37 -13.26 -19.11
C ILE A 5 -19.18 -14.20 -18.85
N ARG A 6 -18.07 -13.99 -19.57
CA ARG A 6 -16.80 -14.68 -19.31
C ARG A 6 -16.14 -14.01 -18.11
N PRO A 7 -15.79 -14.73 -17.04
CA PRO A 7 -14.99 -14.15 -15.97
C PRO A 7 -13.58 -13.90 -16.50
N LEU A 8 -13.15 -12.64 -16.47
CA LEU A 8 -11.79 -12.21 -16.79
C LEU A 8 -10.90 -12.30 -15.55
N VAL A 9 -10.68 -13.51 -15.03
CA VAL A 9 -9.44 -13.88 -14.31
C VAL A 9 -9.34 -15.39 -14.41
N GLN A 10 -8.47 -15.88 -15.29
CA GLN A 10 -8.09 -17.29 -15.29
C GLN A 10 -7.07 -17.44 -14.14
N VAL A 11 -7.53 -17.91 -12.98
CA VAL A 11 -6.67 -18.19 -11.83
C VAL A 11 -5.90 -19.47 -12.16
N ASP A 12 -4.57 -19.39 -12.19
CA ASP A 12 -3.70 -20.52 -12.54
C ASP A 12 -3.90 -21.71 -11.57
N PRO A 13 -4.11 -22.94 -12.07
CA PRO A 13 -4.38 -24.12 -11.25
C PRO A 13 -3.13 -24.67 -10.53
N HIS A 14 -1.96 -24.07 -10.73
CA HIS A 14 -0.73 -24.38 -9.99
C HIS A 14 -0.52 -23.54 -8.73
N CYS A 15 -1.45 -22.66 -8.36
CA CYS A 15 -1.47 -22.04 -7.03
C CYS A 15 -2.00 -23.05 -6.00
N SER A 16 -1.31 -24.20 -5.89
CA SER A 16 -1.58 -25.22 -4.90
C SER A 16 -1.08 -24.73 -3.55
N LEU A 17 -1.95 -24.07 -2.79
CA LEU A 17 -2.01 -24.16 -1.32
C LEU A 17 -3.22 -23.37 -0.85
N LEU A 18 -4.10 -24.06 -0.12
CA LEU A 18 -4.87 -23.44 0.96
C LEU A 18 -3.84 -22.85 1.93
N GLU A 19 -3.29 -21.69 1.62
CA GLU A 19 -2.69 -20.84 2.63
C GLU A 19 -3.83 -20.60 3.62
N SER A 20 -3.76 -21.23 4.79
CA SER A 20 -4.75 -21.00 5.85
C SER A 20 -4.91 -19.48 6.02
N GLN A 21 -6.10 -18.97 6.30
CA GLN A 21 -6.31 -17.52 6.45
C GLN A 21 -5.25 -16.87 7.35
N ALA A 22 -4.77 -17.61 8.37
CA ALA A 22 -3.67 -17.21 9.24
C ALA A 22 -2.30 -17.00 8.56
N GLU A 23 -2.01 -17.69 7.46
CA GLU A 23 -0.81 -17.52 6.62
C GLU A 23 -0.92 -16.27 5.74
N ILE A 24 -2.12 -15.98 5.22
CA ILE A 24 -2.41 -14.74 4.48
C ILE A 24 -2.33 -13.54 5.42
N ASP A 25 -2.87 -13.67 6.64
CA ASP A 25 -2.84 -12.61 7.66
C ASP A 25 -1.40 -12.28 8.08
N ARG A 26 -0.46 -13.23 8.05
CA ARG A 26 0.97 -12.97 8.29
C ARG A 26 1.64 -12.11 7.22
N ARG A 27 1.03 -11.98 6.03
CA ARG A 27 1.52 -11.12 4.93
C ARG A 27 0.94 -9.71 4.98
N ILE A 28 0.03 -9.43 5.92
CA ILE A 28 -0.64 -8.14 6.07
C ILE A 28 -0.23 -7.56 7.42
N HIS A 29 0.01 -6.24 7.46
CA HIS A 29 0.30 -5.58 8.73
C HIS A 29 -0.92 -5.72 9.67
N PRO A 30 -0.73 -6.08 10.96
CA PRO A 30 -1.85 -6.32 11.89
C PRO A 30 -2.73 -5.08 12.10
N GLU A 31 -2.13 -3.89 12.00
CA GLU A 31 -2.82 -2.59 12.14
C GLU A 31 -3.26 -2.01 10.79
N PHE A 32 -3.25 -2.82 9.72
CA PHE A 32 -3.77 -2.36 8.44
C PHE A 32 -5.27 -2.04 8.58
N PRO A 33 -5.72 -0.83 8.20
CA PRO A 33 -7.07 -0.39 8.47
C PRO A 33 -8.08 -1.23 7.70
N LYS A 34 -9.06 -1.79 8.42
CA LYS A 34 -10.14 -2.62 7.86
C LYS A 34 -11.36 -1.77 7.46
N SER A 35 -11.39 -0.52 7.89
CA SER A 35 -12.45 0.44 7.58
C SER A 35 -11.89 1.85 7.42
N VAL A 36 -12.67 2.72 6.75
CA VAL A 36 -12.31 4.14 6.60
C VAL A 36 -12.18 4.83 7.96
N LEU A 37 -13.05 4.49 8.92
CA LEU A 37 -12.99 5.05 10.27
C LEU A 37 -11.68 4.69 10.98
N GLU A 38 -11.28 3.42 10.91
CA GLU A 38 -10.03 2.94 11.52
C GLU A 38 -8.80 3.66 10.93
N TYR A 39 -8.79 3.89 9.62
CA TYR A 39 -7.76 4.71 8.96
C TYR A 39 -7.64 6.12 9.57
N TRP A 40 -8.76 6.80 9.83
CA TRP A 40 -8.72 8.15 10.41
C TRP A 40 -8.21 8.17 11.86
N LEU A 41 -8.29 7.03 12.56
CA LEU A 41 -7.87 6.88 13.95
C LEU A 41 -6.42 6.40 14.10
N LEU A 42 -5.74 6.05 13.00
CA LEU A 42 -4.35 5.60 13.05
C LEU A 42 -3.44 6.64 13.72
N SER A 43 -2.68 6.21 14.72
CA SER A 43 -1.66 7.03 15.39
C SER A 43 -0.39 7.13 14.54
N GLU A 44 0.50 8.06 14.91
CA GLU A 44 1.79 8.21 14.24
C GLU A 44 2.63 6.93 14.25
N ASP A 45 2.70 6.25 15.40
CA ASP A 45 3.47 5.01 15.55
C ASP A 45 2.92 3.89 14.64
N GLN A 46 1.59 3.81 14.50
CA GLN A 46 0.93 2.83 13.65
C GLN A 46 1.22 3.10 12.17
N LEU A 47 1.15 4.37 11.77
CA LEU A 47 1.49 4.81 10.42
C LEU A 47 2.96 4.49 10.08
N ASP A 48 3.89 4.76 11.01
CA ASP A 48 5.30 4.46 10.86
C ASP A 48 5.58 2.94 10.82
N SER A 49 4.81 2.14 11.57
CA SER A 49 4.89 0.68 11.54
C SER A 49 4.42 0.12 10.20
N ILE A 50 3.29 0.61 9.68
CA ILE A 50 2.75 0.25 8.36
C ILE A 50 3.75 0.61 7.26
N ALA A 51 4.30 1.82 7.29
CA ALA A 51 5.25 2.28 6.28
C ALA A 51 6.55 1.45 6.28
N ARG A 52 7.03 1.02 7.45
CA ARG A 52 8.17 0.09 7.56
C ARG A 52 7.86 -1.29 7.01
N PHE A 53 6.68 -1.83 7.32
CA PHE A 53 6.29 -3.18 6.89
C PHE A 53 6.21 -3.32 5.36
N TYR A 54 5.82 -2.26 4.66
CA TYR A 54 5.72 -2.23 3.20
C TYR A 54 6.95 -1.63 2.48
N ASP A 55 8.10 -1.53 3.16
CA ASP A 55 9.34 -0.93 2.64
C ASP A 55 9.16 0.50 2.10
N GLN A 56 8.17 1.26 2.58
CA GLN A 56 7.93 2.64 2.16
C GLN A 56 8.80 3.64 2.95
N SER A 57 9.29 3.25 4.14
CA SER A 57 10.26 4.01 4.96
C SER A 57 11.70 3.97 4.46
N GLU A 58 12.10 2.83 3.94
CA GLU A 58 13.45 2.59 3.43
C GLU A 58 13.27 2.04 2.01
N PRO A 59 13.15 2.92 1.01
CA PRO A 59 12.77 2.51 -0.33
C PRO A 59 13.72 1.44 -0.88
N SER A 60 13.17 0.24 -1.07
CA SER A 60 13.82 -0.90 -1.70
C SER A 60 13.26 -1.13 -3.12
N GLU A 61 13.79 -2.09 -3.87
CA GLU A 61 13.18 -2.52 -5.14
C GLU A 61 11.70 -2.95 -4.98
N LEU A 62 11.32 -3.48 -3.82
CA LEU A 62 9.94 -3.89 -3.54
C LEU A 62 9.01 -2.69 -3.39
N SER A 63 9.49 -1.60 -2.81
CA SER A 63 8.71 -0.36 -2.65
C SER A 63 8.14 0.15 -3.99
N GLN A 64 8.88 -0.02 -5.09
CA GLN A 64 8.49 0.43 -6.43
C GLN A 64 7.50 -0.50 -7.14
N ARG A 65 7.32 -1.74 -6.64
CA ARG A 65 6.35 -2.68 -7.22
C ARG A 65 4.91 -2.33 -6.87
N TYR A 66 4.70 -1.48 -5.86
CA TYR A 66 3.37 -1.02 -5.50
C TYR A 66 2.82 -0.03 -6.54
N PRO A 67 1.50 -0.02 -6.82
CA PRO A 67 0.91 0.87 -7.82
C PRO A 67 1.08 2.37 -7.53
N CYS A 68 1.30 2.73 -6.26
CA CYS A 68 1.54 4.10 -5.82
C CYS A 68 2.63 4.13 -4.73
N PRO A 69 3.92 4.10 -5.10
CA PRO A 69 5.00 4.20 -4.11
C PRO A 69 4.97 5.58 -3.42
N ILE A 70 5.28 5.60 -2.12
CA ILE A 70 5.37 6.82 -1.30
C ILE A 70 6.76 6.91 -0.67
N LEU A 71 7.32 8.12 -0.58
CA LEU A 71 8.55 8.36 0.17
C LEU A 71 8.14 8.75 1.59
N TRP A 72 8.40 7.85 2.53
CA TRP A 72 8.10 8.10 3.92
C TRP A 72 9.30 8.76 4.60
N GLN A 73 9.07 9.91 5.23
CA GLN A 73 10.10 10.61 6.00
C GLN A 73 9.66 10.75 7.46
N ARG A 74 10.62 10.65 8.38
CA ARG A 74 10.34 10.65 9.83
C ARG A 74 9.90 12.03 10.33
N ASP A 75 10.26 13.09 9.63
CA ASP A 75 9.99 14.50 9.94
C ASP A 75 8.63 15.01 9.42
N LEU A 76 7.84 14.14 8.77
CA LEU A 76 6.49 14.50 8.31
C LEU A 76 5.52 14.63 9.47
N SER A 77 4.58 15.56 9.33
CA SER A 77 3.43 15.67 10.24
C SER A 77 2.55 14.41 10.18
N VAL A 78 1.84 14.11 11.28
CA VAL A 78 0.89 12.99 11.33
C VAL A 78 -0.17 13.09 10.21
N GLU A 79 -0.61 14.30 9.88
CA GLU A 79 -1.58 14.52 8.80
C GLU A 79 -1.01 14.17 7.43
N ASP A 80 0.24 14.54 7.15
CA ASP A 80 0.90 14.21 5.89
C ASP A 80 1.22 12.71 5.79
N LYS A 81 1.64 12.10 6.91
CA LYS A 81 1.76 10.65 7.04
C LYS A 81 0.44 9.94 6.70
N ARG A 82 -0.69 10.40 7.26
CA ARG A 82 -2.02 9.87 6.93
C ARG A 82 -2.35 10.05 5.45
N ARG A 83 -2.13 11.24 4.87
CA ARG A 83 -2.38 11.49 3.43
C ARG A 83 -1.60 10.53 2.53
N LEU A 84 -0.31 10.31 2.83
CA LEU A 84 0.53 9.40 2.07
C LEU A 84 0.05 7.95 2.19
N ILE A 85 -0.26 7.47 3.40
CA ILE A 85 -0.85 6.15 3.59
C ILE A 85 -2.19 6.05 2.86
N GLY A 86 -3.05 7.06 2.97
CA GLY A 86 -4.34 7.13 2.30
C GLY A 86 -4.22 7.01 0.77
N MET A 87 -3.21 7.62 0.17
CA MET A 87 -2.87 7.47 -1.25
C MET A 87 -2.35 6.07 -1.56
N PHE A 88 -1.48 5.51 -0.71
CA PHE A 88 -0.88 4.19 -0.89
C PHE A 88 -1.93 3.06 -0.85
N ILE A 89 -2.87 3.13 0.11
CA ILE A 89 -3.96 2.15 0.26
C ILE A 89 -5.15 2.43 -0.68
N GLY A 90 -5.17 3.58 -1.37
CA GLY A 90 -6.19 3.93 -2.34
C GLY A 90 -7.50 4.48 -1.76
N ILE A 91 -7.54 4.87 -0.49
CA ILE A 91 -8.71 5.55 0.12
C ILE A 91 -8.76 7.02 -0.30
N VAL A 92 -7.60 7.67 -0.40
CA VAL A 92 -7.48 9.06 -0.83
C VAL A 92 -7.06 9.06 -2.30
N LEU A 93 -7.72 9.89 -3.11
CA LEU A 93 -7.33 10.06 -4.51
C LEU A 93 -5.87 10.50 -4.60
N ARG A 94 -5.18 9.99 -5.61
CA ARG A 94 -3.80 10.40 -5.90
C ARG A 94 -3.77 11.92 -6.12
N ASP A 95 -3.17 12.62 -5.17
CA ASP A 95 -2.82 14.02 -5.37
C ASP A 95 -1.58 14.07 -6.28
N GLU A 96 -1.78 14.52 -7.52
CA GLU A 96 -0.73 14.61 -8.52
C GLU A 96 0.41 15.55 -8.12
N ALA A 97 0.14 16.61 -7.34
CA ALA A 97 1.17 17.54 -6.89
C ALA A 97 2.06 16.88 -5.83
N VAL A 98 1.46 16.15 -4.89
CA VAL A 98 2.19 15.36 -3.88
C VAL A 98 2.97 14.24 -4.57
N TYR A 99 2.33 13.45 -5.42
CA TYR A 99 2.97 12.33 -6.12
C TYR A 99 4.16 12.79 -6.99
N LYS A 100 4.03 13.89 -7.74
CA LYS A 100 5.14 14.41 -8.55
C LYS A 100 6.31 14.90 -7.71
N ARG A 101 6.04 15.50 -6.53
CA ARG A 101 7.09 15.90 -5.58
C ARG A 101 7.85 14.68 -5.10
N GLN A 102 7.11 13.66 -4.67
CA GLN A 102 7.63 12.38 -4.19
C GLN A 102 8.51 11.70 -5.27
N ARG A 103 8.00 11.57 -6.49
CA ARG A 103 8.69 10.92 -7.62
C ARG A 103 10.02 11.58 -8.02
N LYS A 104 10.18 12.89 -7.81
CA LYS A 104 11.45 13.58 -8.08
C LYS A 104 12.54 13.24 -7.06
N THR A 105 12.13 12.89 -5.84
CA THR A 105 13.03 12.63 -4.71
C THR A 105 13.49 11.18 -4.64
N PHE A 106 12.80 10.25 -5.30
CA PHE A 106 13.22 8.85 -5.35
C PHE A 106 14.58 8.72 -6.06
N PRO A 107 15.56 8.02 -5.44
CA PRO A 107 16.85 7.78 -6.06
C PRO A 107 16.66 6.97 -7.35
N THR A 108 17.29 7.43 -8.43
CA THR A 108 17.21 6.84 -9.78
C THR A 108 17.79 5.42 -9.86
N SER A 109 18.49 4.94 -8.82
CA SER A 109 19.22 3.66 -8.82
C SER A 109 18.34 2.41 -8.88
N TYR A 110 17.04 2.53 -8.65
CA TYR A 110 16.09 1.40 -8.65
C TYR A 110 15.07 1.48 -9.80
N ARG A 111 15.32 2.36 -10.78
CA ARG A 111 14.40 2.73 -11.85
C ARG A 111 14.59 1.92 -13.12
#